data_AF-A0A935HKU8-F1
#
_entry.id   AF-A0A935HKU8-F1
#
_cell.length_a   1.000
_cell.length_b   1.000
_cell.length_c   1.000
_cell.angle_alpha   90.00
_cell.angle_beta   90.00
_cell.angle_gamma   90.00
#
_symmetry.space_group_name_H-M   'P 1'
#
loop_
_entity.id
_entity.type
_entity.pdbx_description
1 polymer ?
#
loop_
_entity_poly.entity_id
_entity_poly.type
_entity_poly.pdbx_seq_one_letter_code
_entity_poly.pdbx_strand_id
1 'polypeptide(L)'
;MRLRFSAWREFAAHYAKVFRGYWDIRAQLDPPVRSQDELAFLPAHLELVESPVSAKPRLAMHLIIAMFFVALLWAAFGRLDIVAVAPGQTVPGGRTKTIQPLEASVVKAIHVRDGQRVKAGDLLIELDSAITEADVRKSGDALESATLGAARYAALIDAVEKNRPPQSPFTVNLEPPFAQSPSKGASPGPS
;
A
#
# COMPACT_ATOMS: atom_id res chain seq x y z
N MET A 1 -5.46 -33.63 24.05
CA MET A 1 -6.86 -33.19 24.25
C MET A 1 -7.82 -34.27 24.82
N ARG A 2 -7.54 -35.58 24.71
CA ARG A 2 -8.45 -36.65 25.22
C ARG A 2 -8.58 -36.73 26.76
N LEU A 3 -7.57 -36.26 27.51
CA LEU A 3 -7.54 -36.33 28.98
C LEU A 3 -8.50 -35.34 29.68
N ARG A 4 -8.80 -34.17 29.08
CA ARG A 4 -9.75 -33.20 29.66
C ARG A 4 -11.20 -33.68 29.51
N PHE A 5 -11.48 -34.40 28.42
CA PHE A 5 -12.81 -34.90 28.12
C PHE A 5 -13.19 -36.11 29.00
N SER A 6 -12.23 -36.97 29.33
CA SER A 6 -12.46 -38.07 30.28
C SER A 6 -12.71 -37.56 31.69
N ALA A 7 -11.91 -36.59 32.17
CA ALA A 7 -12.09 -35.98 33.48
C ALA A 7 -13.46 -35.28 33.60
N TRP A 8 -13.88 -34.56 32.55
CA TRP A 8 -15.19 -33.90 32.53
C TRP A 8 -16.34 -34.92 32.50
N ARG A 9 -16.19 -36.02 31.76
CA ARG A 9 -17.18 -37.10 31.72
C ARG A 9 -17.27 -37.84 33.06
N GLU A 10 -16.16 -38.08 33.74
CA GLU A 10 -16.13 -38.71 35.07
C GLU A 10 -16.79 -37.81 36.12
N PHE A 11 -16.50 -36.51 36.09
CA PHE A 11 -17.15 -35.53 36.95
C PHE A 11 -18.67 -35.46 36.69
N ALA A 12 -19.08 -35.37 35.42
CA ALA A 12 -20.49 -35.36 35.04
C ALA A 12 -21.21 -36.67 35.45
N ALA A 13 -20.56 -37.82 35.29
CA ALA A 13 -21.11 -39.11 35.70
C ALA A 13 -21.24 -39.22 37.22
N HIS A 14 -20.27 -38.70 37.98
CA HIS A 14 -20.32 -38.67 39.43
C HIS A 14 -21.50 -37.83 39.93
N TYR A 15 -21.65 -36.60 39.42
CA TYR A 15 -22.77 -35.73 39.78
C TYR A 15 -24.12 -36.24 39.28
N ALA A 16 -24.17 -36.86 38.09
CA ALA A 16 -25.39 -37.49 37.60
C ALA A 16 -25.85 -38.65 38.50
N LYS A 17 -24.92 -39.45 39.05
CA LYS A 17 -25.23 -40.53 39.99
C LYS A 17 -25.78 -39.99 41.30
N VAL A 18 -25.17 -38.94 41.84
CA VAL A 18 -25.62 -38.26 43.06
C VAL A 18 -27.00 -37.63 42.85
N PHE A 19 -27.18 -36.90 41.76
CA PHE A 19 -28.47 -36.31 41.37
C PHE A 19 -29.56 -37.37 41.24
N ARG A 20 -29.28 -38.49 40.58
CA ARG A 20 -30.24 -39.58 40.40
C ARG A 20 -30.62 -40.25 41.72
N GLY A 21 -29.67 -40.43 42.63
CA GLY A 21 -29.93 -40.93 43.98
C GLY A 21 -30.84 -40.00 44.80
N TYR A 22 -30.60 -38.69 44.73
CA TYR A 22 -31.49 -37.71 45.38
C TYR A 22 -32.84 -37.55 44.66
N TRP A 23 -32.88 -37.75 43.34
CA TRP A 23 -34.10 -37.68 42.55
C TRP A 23 -35.05 -38.87 42.81
N ASP A 24 -34.51 -40.07 43.03
CA ASP A 24 -35.30 -41.25 43.41
C ASP A 24 -35.95 -41.09 44.80
N ILE A 25 -35.27 -40.36 45.71
CA ILE A 25 -35.79 -40.08 47.06
C ILE A 25 -36.90 -39.02 47.02
N ARG A 26 -36.97 -38.18 45.99
CA ARG A 26 -38.01 -37.13 45.86
C ARG A 26 -39.42 -37.69 45.96
N ALA A 27 -39.68 -38.84 45.34
CA ALA A 27 -41.00 -39.46 45.34
C ALA A 27 -41.45 -39.92 46.74
N GLN A 28 -40.52 -40.07 47.70
CA GLN A 28 -40.82 -40.40 49.09
C GLN A 28 -41.10 -39.16 49.96
N LEU A 29 -40.69 -37.96 49.52
CA LEU A 29 -40.97 -36.70 50.21
C LEU A 29 -42.24 -36.00 49.71
N ASP A 30 -42.82 -36.48 48.60
CA ASP A 30 -44.09 -35.93 48.12
C ASP A 30 -45.21 -36.32 49.11
N PRO A 31 -45.98 -35.34 49.64
CA PRO A 31 -47.08 -35.63 50.54
C PRO A 31 -48.13 -36.53 49.85
N PRO A 32 -48.77 -37.45 50.59
CA PRO A 32 -49.77 -38.34 50.01
C PRO A 32 -50.88 -37.52 49.35
N VAL A 33 -51.30 -37.92 48.15
CA VAL A 33 -52.37 -37.26 47.41
C VAL A 33 -53.69 -37.50 48.15
N ARG A 34 -54.14 -36.52 48.94
CA ARG A 34 -55.40 -36.56 49.68
C ARG A 34 -56.57 -36.17 48.79
N SER A 35 -57.70 -36.86 48.97
CA SER A 35 -58.94 -36.59 48.23
C SER A 35 -59.54 -35.24 48.65
N GLN A 36 -60.37 -34.63 47.80
CA GLN A 36 -61.01 -33.33 48.10
C GLN A 36 -61.86 -33.40 49.37
N ASP A 37 -62.46 -34.56 49.64
CA ASP A 37 -63.25 -34.80 50.83
C ASP A 37 -62.37 -34.81 52.09
N GLU A 38 -61.20 -35.45 52.07
CA GLU A 38 -60.23 -35.45 53.19
C GLU A 38 -59.69 -34.05 53.50
N LEU A 39 -59.48 -33.21 52.47
CA LEU A 39 -59.05 -31.82 52.63
C LEU A 39 -60.12 -30.95 53.31
N ALA A 40 -61.40 -31.23 53.06
CA ALA A 40 -62.53 -30.51 53.68
C ALA A 40 -62.75 -30.86 55.17
N PHE A 41 -62.19 -31.99 55.63
CA PHE A 41 -62.21 -32.40 57.05
C PHE A 41 -60.98 -31.90 57.84
N LEU A 42 -60.00 -31.27 57.18
CA LEU A 42 -58.86 -30.65 57.86
C LEU A 42 -59.27 -29.29 58.45
N PRO A 43 -58.75 -28.92 59.64
CA PRO A 43 -59.00 -27.59 60.19
C PRO A 43 -58.49 -26.51 59.22
N ALA A 44 -59.23 -25.41 59.05
CA ALA A 44 -59.09 -24.40 57.98
C ALA A 44 -57.67 -23.82 57.73
N HIS A 45 -56.72 -24.01 58.65
CA HIS A 45 -55.32 -23.61 58.48
C HIS A 45 -54.48 -24.61 57.66
N LEU A 46 -54.88 -25.90 57.61
CA LEU A 46 -54.21 -26.95 56.83
C LEU A 46 -54.72 -27.00 55.38
N GLU A 47 -55.98 -26.67 55.13
CA GLU A 47 -56.59 -26.67 53.78
C GLU A 47 -55.94 -25.64 52.84
N LEU A 48 -55.58 -24.46 53.35
CA LEU A 48 -54.90 -23.42 52.57
C LEU A 48 -53.47 -23.82 52.17
N VAL A 49 -52.76 -24.55 53.03
CA VAL A 49 -51.38 -25.00 52.80
C VAL A 49 -51.35 -26.24 51.91
N GLU A 50 -52.32 -27.15 52.06
CA GLU A 50 -52.40 -28.41 51.32
C GLU A 50 -53.22 -28.33 50.02
N SER A 51 -53.82 -27.17 49.72
CA SER A 51 -54.52 -26.96 48.44
C SER A 51 -53.60 -27.35 47.27
N PRO A 52 -54.02 -28.30 46.41
CA PRO A 52 -53.13 -28.92 45.44
C PRO A 52 -52.63 -27.85 44.46
N VAL A 53 -51.32 -27.57 44.50
CA VAL A 53 -50.72 -26.60 43.58
C VAL A 53 -51.02 -27.05 42.15
N SER A 54 -51.73 -26.18 41.42
CA SER A 54 -52.18 -26.43 40.06
C SER A 54 -51.00 -26.85 39.16
N ALA A 55 -51.26 -27.65 38.12
CA ALA A 55 -50.20 -28.17 37.26
C ALA A 55 -49.38 -27.08 36.53
N LYS A 56 -49.93 -25.87 36.39
CA LYS A 56 -49.37 -24.74 35.64
C LYS A 56 -48.05 -24.21 36.22
N PRO A 57 -47.94 -23.87 37.52
CA PRO A 57 -46.66 -23.47 38.13
C PRO A 57 -45.60 -24.58 38.12
N ARG A 58 -46.00 -25.86 38.22
CA ARG A 58 -45.06 -26.98 38.08
C ARG A 58 -44.46 -27.03 36.67
N LEU A 59 -45.27 -26.82 35.63
CA LEU A 59 -44.80 -26.73 34.25
C LEU A 59 -43.85 -25.55 34.04
N ALA A 60 -44.20 -24.37 34.58
CA ALA A 60 -43.36 -23.18 34.50
C ALA A 60 -41.97 -23.42 35.15
N MET A 61 -41.93 -24.09 36.30
CA MET A 61 -40.67 -24.42 36.96
C MET A 61 -39.80 -25.38 36.12
N HIS A 62 -40.40 -26.42 35.51
CA HIS A 62 -39.66 -27.30 34.60
C HIS A 62 -39.15 -26.56 33.37
N LEU A 63 -39.91 -25.60 32.83
CA LEU A 63 -39.51 -24.80 31.68
C LEU A 63 -38.33 -23.88 32.01
N ILE A 64 -38.35 -23.22 33.18
CA ILE A 64 -37.23 -22.38 33.65
C ILE A 64 -35.97 -23.22 33.82
N ILE A 65 -36.08 -24.39 34.45
CA ILE A 65 -34.96 -25.31 34.64
C ILE A 65 -34.41 -25.76 33.27
N ALA A 66 -35.28 -26.15 32.33
CA ALA A 66 -34.87 -26.56 30.99
C ALA A 66 -34.15 -25.42 30.26
N MET A 67 -34.68 -24.20 30.30
CA MET A 67 -34.08 -23.02 29.67
C MET A 67 -32.69 -22.73 30.24
N PHE A 68 -32.52 -22.84 31.56
CA PHE A 68 -31.23 -22.67 32.21
C PHE A 68 -30.19 -23.68 31.71
N PHE A 69 -30.56 -24.97 31.62
CA PHE A 69 -29.66 -26.00 31.10
C PHE A 69 -29.31 -25.79 29.62
N VAL A 70 -30.27 -25.35 28.80
CA VAL A 70 -30.01 -25.01 27.39
C VAL A 70 -29.03 -23.84 27.28
N ALA A 71 -29.20 -22.79 28.08
CA ALA A 71 -28.28 -21.65 28.11
C ALA A 71 -26.87 -22.06 28.58
N LEU A 72 -26.79 -22.92 29.61
CA LEU A 72 -25.52 -23.44 30.11
C LEU A 72 -24.80 -24.29 29.05
N LEU A 73 -25.54 -25.14 28.34
CA LEU A 73 -25.02 -25.96 27.25
C LEU A 73 -24.50 -25.07 26.11
N TRP A 74 -25.29 -24.07 25.72
CA TRP A 74 -24.89 -23.10 24.70
C TRP A 74 -23.63 -22.33 25.09
N ALA A 75 -23.54 -21.85 26.34
CA ALA A 75 -22.36 -21.16 26.85
C ALA A 75 -21.11 -22.04 26.90
N ALA A 76 -21.27 -23.34 27.18
CA ALA A 76 -20.16 -24.29 27.21
C ALA A 76 -19.60 -24.59 25.80
N PHE A 77 -20.43 -24.53 24.77
CA PHE A 77 -20.03 -24.78 23.37
C PHE A 77 -19.73 -23.51 22.56
N GLY A 78 -20.27 -22.38 22.98
CA GLY A 78 -20.14 -21.09 22.30
C GLY A 78 -18.69 -20.62 22.31
N ARG A 79 -18.07 -20.54 21.13
CA ARG A 79 -16.78 -19.87 20.96
C ARG A 79 -17.04 -18.40 20.68
N LEU A 80 -16.54 -17.53 21.55
CA LEU A 80 -16.57 -16.10 21.34
C LEU A 80 -15.35 -15.71 20.50
N ASP A 81 -15.55 -15.50 19.21
CA ASP A 81 -14.48 -15.05 18.31
C ASP A 81 -14.21 -13.55 18.55
N ILE A 82 -13.13 -13.26 19.27
CA ILE A 82 -12.67 -11.89 19.50
C ILE A 82 -11.90 -11.45 18.27
N VAL A 83 -12.51 -10.62 17.44
CA VAL A 83 -11.85 -10.00 16.28
C VAL A 83 -11.13 -8.73 16.76
N ALA A 84 -9.82 -8.82 16.94
CA ALA A 84 -8.98 -7.66 17.22
C ALA A 84 -8.68 -6.93 15.90
N VAL A 85 -9.29 -5.76 15.70
CA VAL A 85 -9.00 -4.90 14.56
C VAL A 85 -7.76 -4.07 14.90
N ALA A 86 -6.62 -4.42 14.32
CA ALA A 86 -5.40 -3.62 14.39
C ALA A 86 -5.29 -2.72 13.15
N PRO A 87 -5.15 -1.40 13.29
CA PRO A 87 -4.88 -0.53 12.16
C PRO A 87 -3.45 -0.79 11.64
N GLY A 88 -3.34 -1.53 10.54
CA GLY A 88 -2.08 -1.72 9.82
C GLY A 88 -1.95 -0.70 8.69
N GLN A 89 -0.89 0.09 8.69
CA GLN A 89 -0.56 0.96 7.55
C GLN A 89 0.39 0.20 6.61
N THR A 90 -0.04 -0.04 5.38
CA THR A 90 0.80 -0.66 4.35
C THR A 90 1.78 0.37 3.80
N VAL A 91 3.04 0.31 4.23
CA VAL A 91 4.12 1.08 3.63
C VAL A 91 4.67 0.26 2.44
N PRO A 92 4.61 0.75 1.20
CA PRO A 92 5.21 0.06 0.07
C PRO A 92 6.72 -0.07 0.29
N GLY A 93 7.23 -1.31 0.32
CA GLY A 93 8.64 -1.65 0.57
C GLY A 93 9.60 -1.27 -0.57
N GLY A 94 9.18 -0.42 -1.49
CA GLY A 94 9.99 0.10 -2.59
C GLY A 94 10.56 1.45 -2.20
N ARG A 95 11.89 1.57 -2.22
CA ARG A 95 12.56 2.87 -2.09
C ARG A 95 12.02 3.79 -3.19
N THR A 96 11.18 4.77 -2.83
CA THR A 96 10.73 5.82 -3.75
C THR A 96 11.97 6.60 -4.18
N LYS A 97 12.53 6.20 -5.32
CA LYS A 97 13.66 6.90 -5.94
C LYS A 97 13.04 8.00 -6.79
N THR A 98 12.98 9.21 -6.22
CA THR A 98 12.62 10.41 -6.97
C THR A 98 13.64 10.60 -8.09
N ILE A 99 13.24 10.35 -9.33
CA ILE A 99 14.07 10.64 -10.51
C ILE A 99 14.02 12.15 -10.70
N GLN A 100 15.04 12.85 -10.20
CA GLN A 100 15.21 14.28 -10.45
C GLN A 100 16.05 14.44 -11.71
N PRO A 101 15.56 15.16 -12.74
CA PRO A 101 16.38 15.49 -13.89
C PRO A 101 17.58 16.35 -13.44
N LEU A 102 18.76 16.03 -13.95
CA LEU A 102 20.02 16.69 -13.60
C LEU A 102 20.06 18.15 -14.08
N GLU A 103 19.23 18.50 -15.06
CA GLU A 103 19.12 19.84 -15.62
C GLU A 103 17.65 20.22 -15.85
N ALA A 104 17.25 21.42 -15.41
CA ALA A 104 15.89 21.93 -15.55
C ALA A 104 15.63 22.32 -17.02
N SER A 105 15.20 21.35 -17.83
CA SER A 105 14.80 21.57 -19.22
C SER A 105 13.28 21.47 -19.38
N VAL A 106 12.73 22.25 -20.31
CA VAL A 106 11.30 22.29 -20.61
C VAL A 106 10.88 20.93 -21.18
N VAL A 107 9.88 20.32 -20.56
CA VAL A 107 9.36 19.01 -20.96
C VAL A 107 8.59 19.14 -22.28
N LYS A 108 9.06 18.47 -23.34
CA LYS A 108 8.44 18.54 -24.67
C LYS A 108 7.30 17.53 -24.81
N ALA A 109 7.45 16.33 -24.25
CA ALA A 109 6.39 15.32 -24.20
C ALA A 109 6.62 14.30 -23.08
N ILE A 110 5.53 13.89 -22.41
CA ILE A 110 5.50 12.79 -21.44
C ILE A 110 4.88 11.58 -22.14
N HIS A 111 5.65 10.51 -22.34
CA HIS A 111 5.24 9.33 -23.11
C HIS A 111 4.61 8.22 -22.27
N VAL A 112 4.35 8.49 -20.97
CA VAL A 112 3.87 7.50 -20.01
C VAL A 112 2.61 7.98 -19.28
N ARG A 113 1.71 7.04 -18.98
CA ARG A 113 0.50 7.26 -18.18
C ARG A 113 0.67 6.74 -16.76
N ASP A 114 0.02 7.38 -15.80
CA ASP A 114 0.02 6.92 -14.40
C ASP A 114 -0.44 5.46 -14.30
N GLY A 115 0.39 4.61 -13.69
CA GLY A 115 0.14 3.18 -13.51
C GLY A 115 0.68 2.26 -14.61
N GLN A 116 1.31 2.78 -15.66
CA GLN A 116 1.93 1.96 -16.71
C GLN A 116 3.19 1.24 -16.20
N ARG A 117 3.28 -0.08 -16.45
CA ARG A 117 4.51 -0.85 -16.17
C ARG A 117 5.56 -0.54 -17.24
N VAL A 118 6.67 0.05 -16.82
CA VAL A 118 7.83 0.38 -17.68
C VAL A 118 9.01 -0.52 -17.36
N LYS A 119 9.83 -0.83 -18.36
CA LYS A 119 11.08 -1.57 -18.25
C LYS A 119 12.27 -0.61 -18.34
N ALA A 120 13.44 -1.05 -17.86
CA ALA A 120 14.66 -0.26 -17.98
C ALA A 120 15.01 -0.07 -19.47
N GLY A 121 15.11 1.19 -19.90
CA GLY A 121 15.41 1.57 -21.30
C GLY A 121 14.24 2.17 -22.07
N ASP A 122 13.02 2.18 -21.51
CA ASP A 122 11.87 2.80 -22.17
C ASP A 122 11.97 4.33 -22.13
N LEU A 123 11.63 5.00 -23.24
CA LEU A 123 11.60 6.47 -23.33
C LEU A 123 10.41 7.00 -22.51
N LEU A 124 10.69 7.60 -21.36
CA LEU A 124 9.63 8.14 -20.48
C LEU A 124 9.30 9.61 -20.79
N ILE A 125 10.33 10.42 -21.02
CA ILE A 125 10.22 11.88 -21.14
C ILE A 125 11.16 12.33 -22.25
N GLU A 126 10.65 13.12 -23.18
CA GLU A 126 11.45 13.82 -24.19
C GLU A 126 11.65 15.27 -23.71
N LEU A 127 12.90 15.64 -23.44
CA LEU A 127 13.27 17.00 -23.01
C LEU A 127 13.70 17.81 -24.23
N ASP A 128 13.31 19.09 -24.28
CA ASP A 128 13.66 19.97 -25.41
C ASP A 128 15.17 20.28 -25.40
N SER A 129 15.89 19.74 -26.40
CA SER A 129 17.35 19.78 -26.52
C SER A 129 17.90 21.10 -27.05
N ALA A 130 17.04 22.08 -27.36
CA ALA A 130 17.46 23.34 -27.97
C ALA A 130 18.49 24.12 -27.14
N ILE A 131 18.40 24.04 -25.80
CA ILE A 131 19.33 24.72 -24.87
C ILE A 131 20.67 23.96 -24.81
N THR A 132 20.63 22.64 -24.69
CA THR A 132 21.84 21.80 -24.64
C THR A 132 22.63 21.88 -25.94
N GLU A 133 21.96 21.91 -27.08
CA GLU A 133 22.60 22.05 -28.38
C GLU A 133 23.25 23.45 -28.56
N ALA A 134 22.61 24.50 -28.05
CA ALA A 134 23.20 25.84 -28.05
C ALA A 134 24.47 25.93 -27.18
N ASP A 135 24.50 25.26 -26.03
CA ASP A 135 25.64 25.29 -25.11
C ASP A 135 26.84 24.48 -25.64
N VAL A 136 26.58 23.34 -26.29
CA VAL A 136 27.60 22.56 -27.00
C VAL A 136 28.22 23.36 -28.14
N ARG A 137 27.40 24.03 -28.97
CA ARG A 137 27.92 24.89 -30.03
C ARG A 137 28.78 26.02 -29.48
N LYS A 138 28.33 26.69 -28.42
CA LYS A 138 29.07 27.79 -27.78
C LYS A 138 30.44 27.33 -27.26
N SER A 139 30.51 26.11 -26.71
CA SER A 139 31.76 25.52 -26.26
C SER A 139 32.68 25.15 -27.44
N GLY A 140 32.13 24.65 -28.55
CA GLY A 140 32.86 24.43 -29.80
C GLY A 140 33.48 25.72 -30.35
N ASP A 141 32.68 26.77 -30.50
CA ASP A 141 33.13 28.08 -31.00
C ASP A 141 34.22 28.69 -30.10
N ALA A 142 34.11 28.51 -28.79
CA ALA A 142 35.12 28.97 -27.83
C ALA A 142 36.46 28.23 -28.01
N LEU A 143 36.43 26.90 -28.22
CA LEU A 143 37.64 26.11 -28.49
C LEU A 143 38.30 26.53 -29.81
N GLU A 144 37.52 26.77 -30.86
CA GLU A 144 38.05 27.25 -32.14
C GLU A 144 38.70 28.64 -31.97
N SER A 145 38.05 29.57 -31.28
CA SER A 145 38.64 30.90 -31.04
C SER A 145 39.95 30.84 -30.23
N ALA A 146 40.02 29.95 -29.24
CA ALA A 146 41.20 29.78 -28.39
C ALA A 146 42.37 29.14 -29.15
N THR A 147 42.10 28.15 -30.00
CA THR A 147 43.12 27.50 -30.84
C THR A 147 43.66 28.45 -31.92
N LEU A 148 42.79 29.24 -32.55
CA LEU A 148 43.21 30.30 -33.48
C LEU A 148 44.06 31.36 -32.77
N GLY A 149 43.69 31.76 -31.55
CA GLY A 149 44.48 32.65 -30.71
C GLY A 149 45.88 32.10 -30.41
N ALA A 150 45.97 30.84 -29.97
CA ALA A 150 47.24 30.17 -29.67
C ALA A 150 48.15 30.10 -30.91
N ALA A 151 47.61 29.72 -32.08
CA ALA A 151 48.36 29.68 -33.33
C ALA A 151 48.87 31.06 -33.74
N ARG A 152 48.07 32.12 -33.55
CA ARG A 152 48.48 33.51 -33.80
C ARG A 152 49.62 33.93 -32.88
N TYR A 153 49.52 33.66 -31.57
CA TYR A 153 50.59 34.02 -30.63
C TYR A 153 51.89 33.27 -30.93
N ALA A 154 51.82 31.99 -31.29
CA ALA A 154 52.99 31.23 -31.71
C ALA A 154 53.68 31.85 -32.94
N ALA A 155 52.90 32.27 -33.95
CA ALA A 155 53.44 32.93 -35.14
C ALA A 155 54.04 34.32 -34.82
N LEU A 156 53.48 35.05 -33.86
CA LEU A 156 54.03 36.34 -33.42
C LEU A 156 55.36 36.19 -32.66
N ILE A 157 55.48 35.18 -31.80
CA ILE A 157 56.73 34.89 -31.09
C ILE A 157 57.84 34.53 -32.10
N ASP A 158 57.54 33.65 -33.07
CA ASP A 158 58.51 33.25 -34.10
C ASP A 158 58.98 34.43 -34.97
N ALA A 159 58.05 35.36 -35.27
CA ALA A 159 58.33 36.58 -36.02
C ALA A 159 59.28 37.54 -35.29
N VAL A 160 59.06 37.71 -33.98
CA VAL A 160 59.90 38.55 -33.11
C VAL A 160 61.31 37.97 -33.00
N GLU A 161 61.45 36.66 -32.81
CA GLU A 161 62.76 36.00 -32.72
C GLU A 161 63.54 36.06 -34.04
N LYS A 162 62.87 35.90 -35.18
CA LYS A 162 63.52 35.86 -36.51
C LYS A 162 63.61 37.21 -37.21
N ASN A 163 63.11 38.29 -36.59
CA ASN A 163 63.08 39.64 -37.13
C ASN A 163 62.42 39.70 -38.54
N ARG A 164 61.39 38.88 -38.74
CA ARG A 164 60.63 38.75 -40.00
C ARG A 164 59.15 39.02 -39.74
N PRO A 165 58.39 39.51 -40.72
CA PRO A 165 56.96 39.71 -40.54
C PRO A 165 56.26 38.37 -40.24
N PRO A 166 55.27 38.36 -39.32
CA PRO A 166 54.56 37.14 -38.93
C PRO A 166 53.81 36.55 -40.12
N GLN A 167 54.11 35.30 -40.44
CA GLN A 167 53.37 34.53 -41.44
C GLN A 167 52.23 33.81 -40.75
N SER A 168 50.99 34.14 -41.12
CA SER A 168 49.81 33.41 -40.64
C SER A 168 49.83 31.99 -41.23
N PRO A 169 49.64 30.93 -40.43
CA PRO A 169 49.42 29.58 -40.95
C PRO A 169 48.08 29.44 -41.69
N PHE A 170 47.20 30.42 -41.60
CA PHE A 170 45.92 30.47 -42.32
C PHE A 170 45.96 31.55 -43.41
N THR A 171 45.85 31.13 -44.66
CA THR A 171 45.65 32.02 -45.80
C THR A 171 44.18 32.42 -45.85
N VAL A 172 43.80 33.49 -45.14
CA VAL A 172 42.47 34.08 -45.33
C VAL A 172 42.52 34.79 -46.68
N ASN A 173 41.98 34.15 -47.70
CA ASN A 173 41.80 34.74 -49.01
C ASN A 173 40.67 35.78 -48.90
N LEU A 174 41.02 36.96 -48.35
CA LEU A 174 40.16 38.13 -48.38
C LEU A 174 40.22 38.65 -49.82
N GLU A 175 39.34 38.15 -50.67
CA GLU A 175 39.06 38.84 -51.93
C GLU A 175 38.49 40.21 -51.56
N PRO A 176 39.23 41.31 -51.82
CA PRO A 176 38.75 42.62 -51.41
C PRO A 176 37.49 42.94 -52.21
N PRO A 177 36.39 43.39 -51.58
CA PRO A 177 35.11 43.64 -52.28
C PRO A 177 35.16 44.74 -53.36
N PHE A 178 36.33 45.30 -53.66
CA PHE A 178 36.54 46.42 -54.57
C PHE A 178 37.45 46.10 -55.77
N ALA A 179 37.94 44.87 -55.95
CA ALA A 179 38.75 44.52 -57.12
C ALA A 179 37.90 44.18 -58.35
N GLN A 180 37.04 45.09 -58.80
CA GLN A 180 36.55 45.06 -60.18
C GLN A 180 37.62 45.70 -61.09
N SER A 181 38.34 44.87 -61.85
CA SER A 181 39.28 45.31 -62.88
C SER A 181 38.52 45.69 -64.17
N PRO A 182 38.93 46.72 -64.92
CA PRO A 182 38.20 47.20 -66.08
C PRO A 182 38.28 46.23 -67.26
N SER A 183 37.12 45.86 -67.79
CA SER A 183 36.93 45.08 -69.01
C SER A 183 37.55 45.79 -70.23
N LYS A 184 38.66 45.25 -70.73
CA LYS A 184 39.28 45.61 -72.01
C LYS A 184 38.69 44.74 -73.12
N GLY A 185 37.77 45.30 -73.90
CA GLY A 185 37.19 44.68 -75.10
C GLY A 185 37.33 45.58 -76.31
N ALA A 186 38.53 45.63 -76.91
CA ALA A 186 38.73 46.11 -78.26
C ALA A 186 38.71 44.89 -79.19
N SER A 187 37.79 44.88 -80.15
CA SER A 187 37.81 43.96 -81.29
C SER A 187 37.72 44.79 -82.57
N PRO A 188 38.67 44.65 -83.51
CA PRO A 188 38.65 45.36 -84.79
C PRO A 188 37.93 44.54 -85.86
N GLY A 189 37.18 45.21 -86.73
CA GLY A 189 36.59 44.63 -87.94
C GLY A 189 36.57 45.68 -89.07
N PRO A 190 37.17 45.40 -90.24
CA PRO A 190 37.34 46.39 -91.31
C PRO A 190 36.21 46.37 -92.36
N SER A 191 36.16 47.48 -93.10
CA SER A 191 35.44 47.80 -94.35
C SER A 191 33.92 47.86 -94.33
#